data_AF-A0A919MET0-F1
#
_entry.id   AF-A0A919MET0-F1
#
_cell.length_a   1.000
_cell.length_b   1.000
_cell.length_c   1.000
_cell.angle_alpha   90.00
_cell.angle_beta   90.00
_cell.angle_gamma   90.00
#
_symmetry.space_group_name_H-M   'P 1'
#
loop_
_entity.id
_entity.type
_entity.pdbx_description
1 polymer ?
#
loop_
_entity_poly.entity_id
_entity_poly.type
_entity_poly.pdbx_seq_one_letter_code
_entity_poly.pdbx_strand_id
1 'polypeptide(L)'
;MSDLEVRQLRYFVAVAEELHFGRAAARLGMAQPPLSRAIKELERQLGVPLLERTTRQVTLTPAGESLLHDARVALDAITAAARRARNLGHPRPALRVALKADYDAGMLPRILEEFRRDPAALPAEVLLGGRGDQVAALRDGRADVALLPAPFDDRGLDAEPLLTEPRLAALPANDPLAAHTELRLADFAGRTLPNGAPADRPDAGDVTPARQLDLSQIFNLIEIGSMVLFTPGSVARRHQRSTIAYRPVRDLTPSTLMVAWPQESHSPAVAAFVRICALVAASTSDQPTGNLQHGTLSAGDQPDGVLDLFHRATRADAATRADA
;
A
#
# COMPACT_ATOMS: atom_id res chain seq x y z
N MET A 1 -13.79 10.95 32.86
CA MET A 1 -13.12 10.26 31.74
C MET A 1 -14.14 9.30 31.17
N SER A 2 -14.51 9.43 29.89
CA SER A 2 -15.35 8.41 29.25
C SER A 2 -14.49 7.16 29.05
N ASP A 3 -14.78 6.10 29.79
CA ASP A 3 -14.08 4.82 29.64
C ASP A 3 -14.62 4.10 28.40
N LEU A 4 -14.10 4.49 27.22
CA LEU A 4 -14.53 3.94 25.95
C LEU A 4 -13.98 2.52 25.78
N GLU A 5 -14.86 1.53 25.66
CA GLU A 5 -14.45 0.15 25.43
C GLU A 5 -14.13 -0.10 23.95
N VAL A 6 -13.04 -0.82 23.66
CA VAL A 6 -12.68 -1.32 22.32
C VAL A 6 -13.86 -2.05 21.65
N ARG A 7 -14.64 -2.79 22.44
CA ARG A 7 -15.82 -3.51 21.94
C ARG A 7 -16.92 -2.57 21.47
N GLN A 8 -17.17 -1.47 22.16
CA GLN A 8 -18.15 -0.46 21.74
C GLN A 8 -17.72 0.19 20.42
N LEU A 9 -16.43 0.49 20.27
CA LEU A 9 -15.89 1.02 19.01
C LEU A 9 -16.09 0.03 17.85
N ARG A 10 -15.80 -1.27 18.05
CA ARG A 10 -16.04 -2.31 17.03
C ARG A 10 -17.51 -2.38 16.61
N TYR A 11 -18.41 -2.30 17.58
CA TYR A 11 -19.85 -2.29 17.33
C TYR A 11 -20.27 -1.06 16.53
N PHE A 12 -19.78 0.11 16.91
CA PHE A 12 -20.07 1.35 16.21
C PHE A 12 -19.58 1.31 14.76
N VAL A 13 -18.31 0.93 14.53
CA VAL A 13 -17.75 0.81 13.18
C VAL A 13 -18.57 -0.13 12.31
N ALA A 14 -18.97 -1.29 12.84
CA ALA A 14 -19.80 -2.23 12.08
C ALA A 14 -21.16 -1.63 11.68
N VAL A 15 -21.81 -0.88 12.57
CA VAL A 15 -23.10 -0.22 12.26
C VAL A 15 -22.92 0.93 11.27
N ALA A 16 -21.85 1.72 11.44
CA ALA A 16 -21.53 2.87 10.62
C ALA A 16 -21.17 2.46 9.17
N GLU A 17 -20.50 1.32 9.00
CA GLU A 17 -20.16 0.78 7.67
C GLU A 17 -21.36 0.14 6.98
N GLU A 18 -22.18 -0.61 7.73
CA GLU A 18 -23.33 -1.28 7.15
C GLU A 18 -24.51 -0.34 6.93
N LEU A 19 -24.58 0.78 7.67
CA LEU A 19 -25.75 1.65 7.78
C LEU A 19 -27.05 0.85 8.05
N HIS A 20 -26.92 -0.29 8.73
CA HIS A 20 -28.00 -1.22 8.97
C HIS A 20 -27.69 -2.13 10.16
N PHE A 21 -28.47 -2.03 11.24
CA PHE A 21 -28.25 -2.79 12.47
C PHE A 21 -28.32 -4.31 12.30
N GLY A 22 -29.27 -4.81 11.51
CA GLY A 22 -29.39 -6.25 11.23
C GLY A 22 -28.15 -6.84 10.54
N ARG A 23 -27.68 -6.23 9.44
CA ARG A 23 -26.44 -6.62 8.77
C ARG A 23 -25.21 -6.50 9.66
N ALA A 24 -25.09 -5.40 10.41
CA ALA A 24 -24.00 -5.22 11.37
C ALA A 24 -24.00 -6.31 12.45
N ALA A 25 -25.17 -6.65 13.01
CA ALA A 25 -25.29 -7.72 14.00
C ALA A 25 -24.93 -9.09 13.42
N ALA A 26 -25.36 -9.38 12.18
CA ALA A 26 -24.98 -10.59 11.47
C ALA A 26 -23.46 -10.66 11.23
N ARG A 27 -22.83 -9.56 10.78
CA ARG A 27 -21.37 -9.44 10.60
C ARG A 27 -20.60 -9.67 11.91
N LEU A 28 -21.18 -9.25 13.03
CA LEU A 28 -20.60 -9.43 14.37
C LEU A 28 -20.95 -10.78 15.01
N GLY A 29 -21.73 -11.63 14.35
CA GLY A 29 -22.16 -12.93 14.89
C GLY A 29 -23.05 -12.81 16.14
N MET A 30 -23.85 -11.74 16.23
CA MET A 30 -24.69 -11.46 17.41
C MET A 30 -26.12 -11.07 17.04
N ALA A 31 -27.01 -11.04 18.03
CA ALA A 31 -28.37 -10.54 17.84
C ALA A 31 -28.42 -8.99 17.77
N GLN A 32 -29.42 -8.45 17.09
CA GLN A 32 -29.58 -7.00 16.95
C GLN A 32 -29.88 -6.24 18.26
N PRO A 33 -30.76 -6.72 19.18
CA PRO A 33 -31.08 -5.97 20.40
C PRO A 33 -29.89 -5.60 21.31
N PRO A 34 -28.90 -6.47 21.57
CA PRO A 34 -27.70 -6.09 22.32
C PRO A 34 -26.82 -5.08 21.57
N LEU A 35 -26.73 -5.16 20.23
CA LEU A 35 -25.97 -4.20 19.43
C LEU A 35 -26.57 -2.79 19.55
N SER A 36 -27.89 -2.66 19.37
CA SER A 36 -28.57 -1.36 19.50
C SER A 36 -28.42 -0.76 20.89
N ARG A 37 -28.48 -1.58 21.96
CA ARG A 37 -28.24 -1.12 23.34
C ARG A 37 -26.81 -0.61 23.52
N ALA A 38 -25.81 -1.32 23.00
CA ALA A 38 -24.41 -0.91 23.12
C ALA A 38 -24.12 0.40 22.40
N ILE A 39 -24.72 0.65 21.22
CA ILE A 39 -24.56 1.94 20.54
C ILE A 39 -25.24 3.08 21.29
N LYS A 40 -26.46 2.85 21.82
CA LYS A 40 -27.14 3.87 22.65
C LYS A 40 -26.33 4.23 23.88
N GLU A 41 -25.70 3.23 24.50
CA GLU A 41 -24.83 3.44 25.65
C GLU A 41 -23.57 4.23 25.27
N LEU A 42 -22.94 3.93 24.13
CA LEU A 42 -21.83 4.71 23.59
C LEU A 42 -22.22 6.17 23.34
N GLU A 43 -23.35 6.43 22.68
CA GLU A 43 -23.88 7.77 22.45
C GLU A 43 -24.14 8.52 23.77
N ARG A 44 -24.70 7.82 24.76
CA ARG A 44 -24.93 8.37 26.11
C ARG A 44 -23.63 8.73 26.82
N GLN A 45 -22.60 7.89 26.72
CA GLN A 45 -21.29 8.13 27.32
C GLN A 45 -20.56 9.32 26.68
N LEU A 46 -20.70 9.48 25.36
CA LEU A 46 -20.12 10.60 24.61
C LEU A 46 -20.96 11.89 24.71
N GLY A 47 -22.23 11.78 25.10
CA GLY A 47 -23.16 12.92 25.22
C GLY A 47 -23.64 13.46 23.86
N VAL A 48 -23.37 12.76 22.76
CA VAL A 48 -23.74 13.17 21.40
C VAL A 48 -24.32 11.98 20.62
N PRO A 49 -25.34 12.21 19.75
CA PRO A 49 -25.80 11.19 18.83
C PRO A 49 -24.75 10.96 17.73
N LEU A 50 -24.46 9.70 17.44
CA LEU A 50 -23.53 9.30 16.39
C LEU A 50 -24.28 8.88 15.12
N LEU A 51 -25.54 8.46 15.28
CA LEU A 51 -26.39 7.98 14.20
C LEU A 51 -27.75 8.67 14.25
N GLU A 52 -28.23 9.09 13.09
CA GLU A 52 -29.64 9.43 12.90
C GLU A 52 -30.40 8.17 12.49
N ARG A 53 -31.51 7.91 13.19
CA ARG A 53 -32.30 6.68 13.02
C ARG A 53 -33.72 7.05 12.63
N THR A 54 -34.13 6.63 11.44
CA THR A 54 -35.54 6.60 11.04
C THR A 54 -36.02 5.15 10.95
N THR A 55 -37.31 4.93 10.73
CA THR A 55 -37.85 3.58 10.48
C THR A 55 -37.31 2.93 9.21
N ARG A 56 -36.69 3.71 8.31
CA ARG A 56 -36.24 3.24 6.98
C ARG A 56 -34.74 3.34 6.76
N GLN A 57 -34.05 4.23 7.47
CA GLN A 57 -32.66 4.56 7.18
C GLN A 57 -31.87 4.85 8.46
N VAL A 58 -30.61 4.44 8.43
CA VAL A 58 -29.58 4.85 9.40
C VAL A 58 -28.55 5.67 8.64
N THR A 59 -28.22 6.85 9.16
CA THR A 59 -27.16 7.73 8.63
C THR A 59 -26.23 8.14 9.77
N LEU A 60 -25.00 8.51 9.43
CA LEU A 60 -24.06 9.07 10.39
C LEU A 60 -24.37 10.55 10.62
N THR A 61 -24.22 11.01 11.87
CA THR A 61 -24.10 12.44 12.16
C THR A 61 -22.68 12.91 11.84
N PRO A 62 -22.40 14.23 11.76
CA PRO A 62 -21.02 14.71 11.64
C PRO A 62 -20.10 14.19 12.77
N ALA A 63 -20.63 14.05 13.99
CA ALA A 63 -19.90 13.43 15.10
C ALA A 63 -19.64 11.93 14.87
N GLY A 64 -20.61 11.22 14.30
CA GLY A 64 -20.46 9.83 13.88
C GLY A 64 -19.42 9.63 12.78
N GLU A 65 -19.37 10.52 11.78
CA GLU A 65 -18.36 10.49 10.72
C GLU A 65 -16.94 10.68 11.28
N SER A 66 -16.77 11.69 12.16
CA SER A 66 -15.50 11.92 12.85
C SER A 66 -15.09 10.71 13.67
N LEU A 67 -16.00 10.18 14.52
CA LEU A 67 -15.70 9.03 15.34
C LEU A 67 -15.41 7.79 14.50
N LEU A 68 -16.07 7.60 13.34
CA LEU A 68 -15.83 6.45 12.48
C LEU A 68 -14.40 6.48 11.95
N HIS A 69 -13.90 7.65 11.56
CA HIS A 69 -12.53 7.81 11.13
C HIS A 69 -11.55 7.43 12.24
N ASP A 70 -11.70 8.02 13.42
CA ASP A 70 -10.78 7.83 14.54
C ASP A 70 -10.86 6.41 15.13
N ALA A 71 -12.07 5.84 15.20
CA ALA A 71 -12.28 4.49 15.71
C ALA A 71 -11.61 3.43 14.81
N ARG A 72 -11.63 3.60 13.48
CA ARG A 72 -10.91 2.70 12.56
C ARG A 72 -9.40 2.73 12.84
N VAL A 73 -8.82 3.92 12.93
CA VAL A 73 -7.39 4.09 13.23
C VAL A 73 -7.03 3.45 14.58
N ALA A 74 -7.83 3.68 15.62
CA ALA A 74 -7.60 3.11 16.95
C ALA A 74 -7.71 1.57 16.95
N LEU A 75 -8.72 1.00 16.28
CA LEU A 75 -8.91 -0.44 16.21
C LEU A 75 -7.81 -1.13 15.39
N ASP A 76 -7.34 -0.51 14.32
CA ASP A 76 -6.19 -0.98 13.54
C ASP A 76 -4.93 -0.95 14.39
N ALA A 77 -4.67 0.13 15.13
CA ALA A 77 -3.53 0.25 16.03
C ALA A 77 -3.54 -0.84 17.13
N ILE A 78 -4.70 -1.11 17.74
CA ILE A 78 -4.85 -2.19 18.73
C ILE A 78 -4.57 -3.56 18.09
N THR A 79 -5.11 -3.79 16.89
CA THR A 79 -4.91 -5.06 16.16
C THR A 79 -3.44 -5.26 15.80
N ALA A 80 -2.77 -4.20 15.33
CA ALA A 80 -1.37 -4.21 14.97
C ALA A 80 -0.48 -4.44 16.20
N ALA A 81 -0.76 -3.77 17.33
CA ALA A 81 -0.05 -3.97 18.59
C ALA A 81 -0.16 -5.42 19.07
N ALA A 82 -1.37 -6.00 19.05
CA ALA A 82 -1.58 -7.39 19.43
C ALA A 82 -0.89 -8.39 18.47
N ARG A 83 -0.80 -8.09 17.17
CA ARG A 83 -0.05 -8.92 16.21
C ARG A 83 1.45 -8.82 16.43
N ARG A 84 2.00 -7.62 16.62
CA ARG A 84 3.43 -7.43 16.91
C ARG A 84 3.85 -8.12 18.20
N ALA A 85 3.08 -7.98 19.28
CA ALA A 85 3.35 -8.66 20.54
C ALA A 85 3.39 -10.19 20.37
N ARG A 86 2.44 -10.76 19.62
CA ARG A 86 2.42 -12.20 19.31
C ARG A 86 3.60 -12.63 18.45
N ASN A 87 3.98 -11.84 17.45
CA ASN A 87 5.14 -12.14 16.60
C ASN A 87 6.44 -12.16 17.42
N LEU A 88 6.66 -11.16 18.28
CA LEU A 88 7.85 -11.08 19.13
C LEU A 88 7.86 -12.15 20.23
N GLY A 89 6.69 -12.61 20.69
CA GLY A 89 6.57 -13.75 21.59
C GLY A 89 6.72 -15.12 20.92
N HIS A 90 6.83 -15.18 19.59
CA HIS A 90 6.99 -16.43 18.85
C HIS A 90 8.43 -16.97 19.02
N PRO A 91 8.66 -18.30 19.07
CA PRO A 91 10.02 -18.87 19.19
C PRO A 91 10.97 -18.48 18.05
N ARG A 92 10.40 -18.08 16.90
CA ARG A 92 11.10 -17.58 15.73
C ARG A 92 10.35 -16.34 15.24
N PRO A 93 10.63 -15.15 15.80
CA PRO A 93 10.04 -13.92 15.32
C PRO A 93 10.56 -13.61 13.91
N ALA A 94 9.73 -12.97 13.09
CA ALA A 94 10.07 -12.63 11.70
C ALA A 94 9.80 -11.16 11.40
N LEU A 95 10.54 -10.59 10.44
CA LEU A 95 10.19 -9.32 9.81
C LEU A 95 9.25 -9.62 8.63
N ARG A 96 8.01 -9.12 8.69
CA ARG A 96 7.00 -9.39 7.64
C ARG A 96 7.02 -8.30 6.59
N VAL A 97 7.34 -8.67 5.36
CA VAL A 97 7.52 -7.77 4.23
C VAL A 97 6.35 -7.94 3.25
N ALA A 98 5.47 -6.96 3.17
CA ALA A 98 4.36 -6.98 2.22
C ALA A 98 4.76 -6.39 0.87
N LEU A 99 4.39 -7.06 -0.22
CA LEU A 99 4.51 -6.49 -1.56
C LEU A 99 3.52 -7.12 -2.52
N LYS A 100 3.33 -6.45 -3.67
CA LYS A 100 2.71 -7.09 -4.82
C LYS A 100 3.80 -7.87 -5.57
N ALA A 101 3.49 -9.12 -5.94
CA ALA A 101 4.38 -9.93 -6.76
C ALA A 101 4.82 -9.15 -8.01
N ASP A 102 6.11 -9.22 -8.33
CA ASP A 102 6.76 -8.59 -9.47
C ASP A 102 6.91 -7.06 -9.46
N TYR A 103 6.45 -6.39 -8.39
CA TYR A 103 6.56 -4.93 -8.25
C TYR A 103 7.73 -4.49 -7.35
N ASP A 104 8.71 -5.37 -7.10
CA ASP A 104 9.91 -5.08 -6.32
C ASP A 104 11.07 -4.47 -7.14
N ALA A 105 10.84 -4.21 -8.42
CA ALA A 105 11.82 -3.72 -9.38
C ALA A 105 13.10 -4.58 -9.57
N GLY A 106 13.14 -5.81 -9.06
CA GLY A 106 14.35 -6.65 -9.06
C GLY A 106 15.21 -6.48 -7.82
N MET A 107 14.78 -5.65 -6.87
CA MET A 107 15.58 -5.29 -5.72
C MET A 107 15.41 -6.28 -4.57
N LEU A 108 14.27 -6.97 -4.46
CA LEU A 108 13.96 -7.78 -3.27
C LEU A 108 15.03 -8.85 -2.97
N PRO A 109 15.52 -9.65 -3.94
CA PRO A 109 16.54 -10.66 -3.64
C PRO A 109 17.80 -10.06 -3.01
N ARG A 110 18.28 -8.93 -3.56
CA ARG A 110 19.47 -8.23 -3.05
C ARG A 110 19.20 -7.58 -1.69
N ILE A 111 18.03 -6.97 -1.50
CA ILE A 111 17.60 -6.43 -0.20
C ILE A 111 17.62 -7.52 0.86
N LEU A 112 17.02 -8.69 0.59
CA LEU A 112 16.97 -9.80 1.54
C LEU A 112 18.35 -10.40 1.81
N GLU A 113 19.23 -10.42 0.81
CA GLU A 113 20.62 -10.88 0.95
C GLU A 113 21.43 -9.99 1.87
N GLU A 114 21.39 -8.67 1.64
CA GLU A 114 22.07 -7.71 2.51
C GLU A 114 21.44 -7.62 3.90
N PHE A 115 20.11 -7.68 3.98
CA PHE A 115 19.40 -7.66 5.27
C PHE A 115 19.78 -8.84 6.15
N ARG A 116 19.98 -10.05 5.59
CA ARG A 116 20.41 -11.22 6.35
C ARG A 116 21.78 -11.07 7.03
N ARG A 117 22.60 -10.09 6.63
CA ARG A 117 23.91 -9.79 7.23
C ARG A 117 23.85 -8.76 8.35
N ASP A 118 22.71 -8.08 8.53
CA ASP A 118 22.57 -7.02 9.52
C ASP A 118 22.40 -7.61 10.94
N PRO A 119 23.08 -7.08 11.98
CA PRO A 119 22.94 -7.57 13.34
C PRO A 119 21.52 -7.47 13.91
N ALA A 120 20.71 -6.53 13.41
CA ALA A 120 19.31 -6.35 13.84
C ALA A 120 18.32 -7.20 13.02
N ALA A 121 18.81 -8.05 12.12
CA ALA A 121 17.96 -8.79 11.19
C ALA A 121 17.16 -9.89 11.88
N LEU A 122 15.88 -9.94 11.55
CA LEU A 122 15.02 -11.10 11.79
C LEU A 122 14.88 -11.89 10.49
N PRO A 123 14.57 -13.20 10.55
CA PRO A 123 14.10 -13.94 9.38
C PRO A 123 13.00 -13.15 8.66
N ALA A 124 13.16 -12.91 7.36
CA ALA A 124 12.18 -12.17 6.58
C ALA A 124 11.09 -13.13 6.07
N GLU A 125 9.83 -12.80 6.36
CA GLU A 125 8.66 -13.48 5.81
C GLU A 125 8.00 -12.58 4.76
N VAL A 126 7.87 -13.08 3.53
CA VAL A 126 7.31 -12.32 2.42
C VAL A 126 5.81 -12.58 2.30
N LEU A 127 5.02 -11.51 2.39
CA LEU A 127 3.58 -11.52 2.23
C LEU A 127 3.20 -10.98 0.85
N LEU A 128 2.83 -11.88 -0.06
CA LEU A 128 2.36 -11.51 -1.40
C LEU A 128 0.86 -11.20 -1.37
N GLY A 129 0.50 -10.01 -1.85
CA GLY A 129 -0.88 -9.55 -1.95
C GLY A 129 -1.21 -8.91 -3.30
N GLY A 130 -2.48 -8.58 -3.49
CA GLY A 130 -2.97 -7.79 -4.59
C GLY A 130 -2.49 -6.34 -4.52
N ARG A 131 -2.84 -5.54 -5.54
CA ARG A 131 -2.56 -4.10 -5.53
C ARG A 131 -3.41 -3.43 -4.45
N GLY A 132 -2.78 -2.69 -3.54
CA GLY A 132 -3.48 -1.95 -2.48
C GLY A 132 -3.54 -2.68 -1.14
N ASP A 133 -3.27 -3.99 -1.11
CA ASP A 133 -3.29 -4.79 0.12
C ASP A 133 -2.15 -4.41 1.09
N GLN A 134 -1.09 -3.77 0.58
CA GLN A 134 0.12 -3.43 1.32
C GLN A 134 -0.16 -2.41 2.44
N VAL A 135 -0.89 -1.34 2.15
CA VAL A 135 -1.24 -0.30 3.14
C VAL A 135 -2.10 -0.90 4.25
N ALA A 136 -3.10 -1.71 3.88
CA ALA A 136 -3.95 -2.40 4.85
C ALA A 136 -3.14 -3.36 5.73
N ALA A 137 -2.16 -4.08 5.16
CA ALA A 137 -1.30 -4.99 5.90
C ALA A 137 -0.37 -4.27 6.88
N LEU A 138 0.10 -3.06 6.56
CA LEU A 138 0.86 -2.23 7.50
C LEU A 138 -0.02 -1.74 8.66
N ARG A 139 -1.20 -1.20 8.33
CA ARG A 139 -2.13 -0.61 9.31
C ARG A 139 -2.65 -1.63 10.31
N ASP A 140 -3.08 -2.79 9.83
CA ASP A 140 -3.58 -3.86 10.69
C ASP A 140 -2.45 -4.70 11.32
N GLY A 141 -1.19 -4.42 10.97
CA GLY A 141 0.01 -5.09 11.48
C GLY A 141 0.15 -6.55 11.02
N ARG A 142 -0.41 -6.94 9.87
CA ARG A 142 0.02 -8.16 9.15
C ARG A 142 1.44 -8.05 8.64
N ALA A 143 1.87 -6.85 8.24
CA ALA A 143 3.20 -6.54 7.77
C ALA A 143 3.88 -5.51 8.67
N ASP A 144 5.20 -5.53 8.68
CA ASP A 144 6.05 -4.59 9.43
C ASP A 144 6.65 -3.53 8.48
N VAL A 145 6.90 -3.93 7.23
CA VAL A 145 7.36 -3.07 6.12
C VAL A 145 6.64 -3.47 4.84
N ALA A 146 6.52 -2.54 3.90
CA ALA A 146 5.96 -2.83 2.58
C ALA A 146 6.74 -2.18 1.44
N LEU A 147 6.82 -2.90 0.31
CA LEU A 147 7.25 -2.36 -0.98
C LEU A 147 6.00 -2.15 -1.84
N LEU A 148 5.75 -0.91 -2.25
CA LEU A 148 4.51 -0.53 -2.94
C LEU A 148 4.71 0.69 -3.86
N PRO A 149 3.94 0.79 -4.96
CA PRO A 149 3.99 1.96 -5.82
C PRO A 149 3.23 3.15 -5.22
N ALA A 150 3.75 4.36 -5.42
CA ALA A 150 3.03 5.61 -5.20
C ALA A 150 2.02 5.91 -6.34
N PRO A 151 0.96 6.70 -6.10
CA PRO A 151 0.55 7.23 -4.80
C PRO A 151 -0.19 6.19 -3.95
N PHE A 152 -0.16 6.39 -2.64
CA PHE A 152 -0.98 5.65 -1.68
C PHE A 152 -1.33 6.56 -0.49
N ASP A 153 -2.28 6.13 0.33
CA ASP A 153 -2.66 6.83 1.56
C ASP A 153 -1.60 6.58 2.65
N ASP A 154 -0.74 7.57 2.88
CA ASP A 154 0.41 7.54 3.78
C ASP A 154 0.08 7.91 5.24
N ARG A 155 -1.19 8.19 5.55
CA ARG A 155 -1.58 8.55 6.93
C ARG A 155 -1.19 7.45 7.92
N GLY A 156 -0.41 7.85 8.93
CA GLY A 156 0.12 6.98 9.98
C GLY A 156 1.29 6.08 9.52
N LEU A 157 1.83 6.33 8.33
CA LEU A 157 2.95 5.60 7.74
C LEU A 157 4.06 6.60 7.40
N ASP A 158 5.31 6.18 7.61
CA ASP A 158 6.45 6.84 6.98
C ASP A 158 6.82 6.05 5.72
N ALA A 159 7.41 6.73 4.73
CA ALA A 159 7.80 6.11 3.47
C ALA A 159 8.98 6.81 2.81
N GLU A 160 9.73 6.05 2.01
CA GLU A 160 10.90 6.52 1.28
C GLU A 160 10.87 6.05 -0.18
N PRO A 161 11.17 6.93 -1.14
CA PRO A 161 11.29 6.55 -2.54
C PRO A 161 12.54 5.71 -2.76
N LEU A 162 12.39 4.59 -3.47
CA LEU A 162 13.49 3.70 -3.86
C LEU A 162 13.86 3.87 -5.32
N LEU A 163 12.86 3.88 -6.21
CA LEU A 163 13.10 3.93 -7.65
C LEU A 163 11.95 4.64 -8.34
N THR A 164 12.26 5.65 -9.15
CA THR A 164 11.30 6.24 -10.09
C THR A 164 11.64 5.77 -11.49
N GLU A 165 10.67 5.21 -12.21
CA GLU A 165 10.87 4.72 -13.56
C GLU A 165 9.70 5.06 -14.49
N PRO A 166 9.95 5.20 -15.81
CA PRO A 166 8.89 5.43 -16.77
C PRO A 166 7.91 4.26 -16.79
N ARG A 167 6.65 4.56 -17.10
CA ARG A 167 5.62 3.55 -17.36
C ARG A 167 5.53 3.27 -18.86
N LEU A 168 5.40 1.99 -19.19
CA LEU A 168 5.23 1.46 -20.53
C LEU A 168 3.81 0.91 -20.67
N ALA A 169 3.23 1.03 -21.86
CA ALA A 169 2.05 0.29 -22.25
C ALA A 169 2.46 -1.10 -22.76
N ALA A 170 1.82 -2.14 -22.21
CA ALA A 170 1.85 -3.50 -22.71
C ALA A 170 0.62 -3.74 -23.58
N LEU A 171 0.86 -4.12 -24.84
CA LEU A 171 -0.14 -4.34 -25.88
C LEU A 171 0.23 -5.59 -26.70
N PRO A 172 -0.73 -6.22 -27.42
CA PRO A 172 -0.40 -7.28 -28.37
C PRO A 172 0.72 -6.82 -29.33
N ALA A 173 1.67 -7.70 -29.64
CA ALA A 173 2.77 -7.38 -30.55
C ALA A 173 2.29 -7.07 -31.99
N ASN A 174 1.08 -7.52 -32.35
CA ASN A 174 0.43 -7.24 -33.62
C ASN A 174 -0.58 -6.07 -33.55
N ASP A 175 -0.72 -5.38 -32.41
CA ASP A 175 -1.55 -4.19 -32.31
C ASP A 175 -0.93 -3.05 -33.16
N PRO A 176 -1.70 -2.28 -33.95
CA PRO A 176 -1.18 -1.16 -34.73
C PRO A 176 -0.34 -0.17 -33.91
N LEU A 177 -0.70 0.06 -32.64
CA LEU A 177 0.05 0.95 -31.75
C LEU A 177 1.47 0.42 -31.43
N ALA A 178 1.72 -0.89 -31.58
CA ALA A 178 3.05 -1.47 -31.38
C ALA A 178 4.07 -0.99 -32.42
N ALA A 179 3.64 -0.51 -33.59
CA ALA A 179 4.53 0.02 -34.62
C ALA A 179 5.14 1.37 -34.24
N HIS A 180 4.52 2.10 -33.30
CA HIS A 180 5.01 3.39 -32.85
C HIS A 180 6.17 3.21 -31.88
N THR A 181 7.12 4.15 -31.87
CA THR A 181 8.24 4.17 -30.90
C THR A 181 7.80 4.64 -29.51
N GLU A 182 6.74 5.44 -29.46
CA GLU A 182 6.16 6.03 -28.25
C GLU A 182 4.68 6.31 -28.47
N LEU A 183 3.93 6.39 -27.37
CA LEU A 183 2.48 6.57 -27.35
C LEU A 183 2.08 7.69 -26.39
N ARG A 184 0.83 8.12 -26.51
CA ARG A 184 0.13 9.03 -25.61
C ARG A 184 -1.13 8.37 -25.07
N LEU A 185 -1.64 8.85 -23.94
CA LEU A 185 -2.89 8.36 -23.35
C LEU A 185 -4.05 8.39 -24.35
N ALA A 186 -4.13 9.45 -25.15
CA ALA A 186 -5.16 9.60 -26.19
C ALA A 186 -5.18 8.47 -27.23
N ASP A 187 -4.06 7.78 -27.46
CA ASP A 187 -3.97 6.67 -28.41
C ASP A 187 -4.75 5.43 -27.92
N PHE A 188 -5.06 5.37 -26.62
CA PHE A 188 -5.77 4.25 -25.98
C PHE A 188 -7.28 4.47 -25.84
N ALA A 189 -7.86 5.41 -26.58
CA ALA A 189 -9.30 5.65 -26.56
C ALA A 189 -10.10 4.36 -26.84
N GLY A 190 -11.05 4.04 -25.96
CA GLY A 190 -11.86 2.82 -26.05
C GLY A 190 -11.17 1.53 -25.61
N ARG A 191 -9.93 1.60 -25.11
CA ARG A 191 -9.24 0.48 -24.44
C ARG A 191 -9.49 0.54 -22.92
N THR A 192 -9.38 -0.61 -22.26
CA THR A 192 -9.58 -0.73 -20.81
C THR A 192 -8.32 -1.23 -20.12
N LEU A 193 -8.17 -0.82 -18.86
CA LEU A 193 -7.16 -1.31 -17.93
C LEU A 193 -7.68 -2.50 -17.11
N PRO A 194 -6.81 -3.26 -16.42
CA PRO A 194 -7.24 -4.41 -15.61
C PRO A 194 -8.21 -4.05 -14.49
N ASN A 195 -8.20 -2.80 -14.02
CA ASN A 195 -9.15 -2.29 -13.03
C ASN A 195 -10.50 -1.84 -13.64
N GLY A 196 -10.69 -2.01 -14.94
CA GLY A 196 -11.88 -1.57 -15.68
C GLY A 196 -11.87 -0.09 -16.09
N ALA A 197 -10.89 0.69 -15.67
CA ALA A 197 -10.81 2.11 -16.02
C ALA A 197 -10.49 2.28 -17.53
N PRO A 198 -10.99 3.35 -18.18
CA PRO A 198 -10.57 3.73 -19.52
C PRO A 198 -9.06 3.99 -19.55
N ALA A 199 -8.36 3.41 -20.52
CA ALA A 199 -6.90 3.53 -20.60
C ALA A 199 -6.42 4.92 -21.04
N ASP A 200 -7.26 5.71 -21.71
CA ASP A 200 -6.98 7.10 -22.06
C ASP A 200 -7.17 8.07 -20.87
N ARG A 201 -7.79 7.60 -19.79
CA ARG A 201 -8.04 8.36 -18.56
C ARG A 201 -7.85 7.44 -17.34
N PRO A 202 -6.61 6.97 -17.08
CA PRO A 202 -6.33 5.96 -16.06
C PRO A 202 -6.73 6.38 -14.64
N ASP A 203 -6.82 7.69 -14.39
CA ASP A 203 -7.17 8.28 -13.09
C ASP A 203 -8.64 8.73 -13.01
N ALA A 204 -9.43 8.57 -14.08
CA ALA A 204 -10.83 8.97 -14.13
C ALA A 204 -11.75 7.82 -13.69
N GLY A 205 -11.88 7.61 -12.38
CA GLY A 205 -12.96 6.79 -11.84
C GLY A 205 -12.64 6.13 -10.50
N ASP A 206 -13.69 5.94 -9.69
CA ASP A 206 -13.65 5.08 -8.52
C ASP A 206 -13.22 3.67 -8.94
N VAL A 207 -12.21 3.15 -8.25
CA VAL A 207 -11.74 1.78 -8.41
C VAL A 207 -12.86 0.86 -7.94
N THR A 208 -13.79 0.51 -8.83
CA THR A 208 -14.60 -0.69 -8.61
C THR A 208 -13.64 -1.85 -8.37
N PRO A 209 -13.91 -2.76 -7.41
CA PRO A 209 -13.07 -3.92 -7.22
C PRO A 209 -13.17 -4.77 -8.47
N ALA A 210 -12.30 -4.49 -9.43
CA ALA A 210 -12.10 -5.34 -10.57
C ALA A 210 -11.72 -6.70 -10.05
N ARG A 211 -12.04 -7.72 -10.85
CA ARG A 211 -11.51 -9.07 -10.66
C ARG A 211 -10.03 -8.96 -10.31
N GLN A 212 -9.62 -9.46 -9.15
CA GLN A 212 -8.21 -9.51 -8.79
C GLN A 212 -7.52 -10.44 -9.77
N LEU A 213 -6.95 -9.86 -10.82
CA LEU A 213 -6.19 -10.57 -11.84
C LEU A 213 -4.73 -10.56 -11.44
N ASP A 214 -4.10 -11.72 -11.47
CA ASP A 214 -2.65 -11.80 -11.41
C ASP A 214 -2.02 -11.33 -12.74
N LEU A 215 -0.70 -11.13 -12.73
CA LEU A 215 -0.01 -10.57 -13.90
C LEU A 215 -0.03 -11.54 -15.10
N SER A 216 -0.03 -12.85 -14.85
CA SER A 216 -0.12 -13.86 -15.91
C SER A 216 -1.48 -13.82 -16.61
N GLN A 217 -2.56 -13.70 -15.84
CA GLN A 217 -3.92 -13.52 -16.36
C GLN A 217 -4.04 -12.21 -17.16
N ILE A 218 -3.46 -11.12 -16.65
CA ILE A 218 -3.43 -9.84 -17.36
C ILE A 218 -2.71 -9.98 -18.70
N PHE A 219 -1.52 -10.59 -18.73
CA PHE A 219 -0.79 -10.79 -19.98
C PHE A 219 -1.55 -11.66 -20.99
N ASN A 220 -2.23 -12.71 -20.55
CA ASN A 220 -3.06 -13.53 -21.46
C ASN A 220 -4.22 -12.71 -22.07
N LEU A 221 -4.82 -11.78 -21.32
CA LEU A 221 -5.87 -10.89 -21.82
C LEU A 221 -5.33 -9.80 -22.75
N ILE A 222 -4.09 -9.36 -22.52
CA ILE A 222 -3.38 -8.45 -23.43
C ILE A 222 -3.09 -9.15 -24.75
N GLU A 223 -2.62 -10.40 -24.74
CA GLU A 223 -2.28 -11.14 -25.97
C GLU A 223 -3.47 -11.32 -26.91
N ILE A 224 -4.69 -11.43 -26.36
CA ILE A 224 -5.93 -11.50 -27.16
C ILE A 224 -6.57 -10.12 -27.44
N GLY A 225 -5.88 -9.02 -27.10
CA GLY A 225 -6.33 -7.66 -27.37
C GLY A 225 -7.53 -7.18 -26.55
N SER A 226 -7.85 -7.84 -25.44
CA SER A 226 -9.01 -7.51 -24.60
C SER A 226 -8.77 -6.36 -23.61
N MET A 227 -7.51 -6.04 -23.32
CA MET A 227 -7.11 -4.91 -22.46
C MET A 227 -5.68 -4.48 -22.75
N VAL A 228 -5.29 -3.35 -22.15
CA VAL A 228 -3.90 -2.89 -22.09
C VAL A 228 -3.46 -2.76 -20.63
N LEU A 229 -2.15 -2.78 -20.38
CA LEU A 229 -1.61 -2.54 -19.03
C LEU A 229 -0.56 -1.44 -19.10
N PHE A 230 -0.67 -0.45 -18.21
CA PHE A 230 0.44 0.44 -17.91
C PHE A 230 1.28 -0.11 -16.78
N THR A 231 2.56 -0.32 -17.03
CA THR A 231 3.44 -1.02 -16.09
C THR A 231 4.82 -0.35 -16.00
N PRO A 232 5.50 -0.39 -14.85
CA PRO A 232 6.87 0.12 -14.73
C PRO A 232 7.85 -0.62 -15.66
N GLY A 233 8.93 0.07 -16.03
CA GLY A 233 10.00 -0.50 -16.86
C GLY A 233 10.57 -1.83 -16.36
N SER A 234 10.71 -1.98 -15.05
CA SER A 234 11.22 -3.18 -14.39
C SER A 234 10.34 -4.41 -14.63
N VAL A 235 9.01 -4.25 -14.59
CA VAL A 235 8.05 -5.32 -14.89
C VAL A 235 8.17 -5.73 -16.36
N ALA A 236 8.23 -4.77 -17.28
CA ALA A 236 8.39 -5.05 -18.70
C ALA A 236 9.70 -5.79 -19.02
N ARG A 237 10.81 -5.41 -18.37
CA ARG A 237 12.11 -6.11 -18.50
C ARG A 237 12.05 -7.54 -17.97
N ARG A 238 11.35 -7.78 -16.87
CA ARG A 238 11.22 -9.11 -16.26
C ARG A 238 10.29 -10.03 -17.06
N HIS A 239 9.26 -9.48 -17.70
CA HIS A 239 8.23 -10.24 -18.40
C HIS A 239 8.23 -9.98 -19.91
N GLN A 240 9.37 -10.17 -20.57
CA GLN A 240 9.45 -10.11 -22.03
C GLN A 240 8.72 -11.30 -22.65
N ARG A 241 7.79 -11.03 -23.57
CA ARG A 241 7.10 -12.03 -24.38
C ARG A 241 7.14 -11.58 -25.84
N SER A 242 7.38 -12.50 -26.77
CA SER A 242 7.35 -12.19 -28.21
C SER A 242 5.98 -11.74 -28.71
N THR A 243 4.92 -12.10 -27.97
CA THR A 243 3.51 -11.77 -28.23
C THR A 243 3.08 -10.42 -27.66
N ILE A 244 3.92 -9.74 -26.86
CA ILE A 244 3.59 -8.47 -26.22
C ILE A 244 4.64 -7.42 -26.59
N ALA A 245 4.17 -6.29 -27.13
CA ALA A 245 4.98 -5.10 -27.30
C ALA A 245 4.88 -4.19 -26.07
N TYR A 246 6.03 -3.62 -25.67
CA TYR A 246 6.11 -2.59 -24.65
C TYR A 246 6.48 -1.26 -25.29
N ARG A 247 5.69 -0.20 -25.07
CA ARG A 247 5.95 1.14 -25.61
C ARG A 247 5.86 2.23 -24.53
N PRO A 248 6.80 3.18 -24.47
CA PRO A 248 6.71 4.32 -23.57
C PRO A 248 5.44 5.13 -23.80
N VAL A 249 4.80 5.59 -22.71
CA VAL A 249 3.68 6.52 -22.77
C VAL A 249 4.12 7.86 -22.20
N ARG A 250 4.20 8.90 -23.04
CA ARG A 250 4.89 10.16 -22.69
C ARG A 250 4.15 11.04 -21.68
N ASP A 251 2.82 11.06 -21.75
CA ASP A 251 1.94 11.87 -20.91
C ASP A 251 1.43 11.10 -19.68
N LEU A 252 2.07 9.98 -19.35
CA LEU A 252 1.76 9.16 -18.19
C LEU A 252 2.76 9.43 -17.07
N THR A 253 2.28 9.79 -15.87
CA THR A 253 3.14 10.06 -14.71
C THR A 253 4.06 8.86 -14.43
N PRO A 254 5.36 9.04 -14.15
CA PRO A 254 6.25 7.96 -13.77
C PRO A 254 5.76 7.16 -12.55
N SER A 255 6.18 5.90 -12.45
CA SER A 255 5.89 5.07 -11.28
C SER A 255 7.04 5.18 -10.30
N THR A 256 6.74 5.46 -9.03
CA THR A 256 7.74 5.46 -7.95
C THR A 256 7.50 4.27 -7.03
N LEU A 257 8.47 3.37 -6.93
CA LEU A 257 8.52 2.32 -5.92
C LEU A 257 8.95 2.91 -4.59
N MET A 258 8.18 2.64 -3.55
CA MET A 258 8.39 3.13 -2.19
C MET A 258 8.65 1.95 -1.25
N VAL A 259 9.44 2.18 -0.20
CA VAL A 259 9.37 1.39 1.03
C VAL A 259 8.56 2.18 2.06
N ALA A 260 7.59 1.55 2.71
CA ALA A 260 6.77 2.17 3.74
C ALA A 260 6.70 1.31 5.01
N TRP A 261 6.52 1.95 6.16
CA TRP A 261 6.42 1.33 7.48
C TRP A 261 5.53 2.16 8.41
N PRO A 262 5.04 1.61 9.54
CA PRO A 262 4.28 2.38 10.51
C PRO A 262 5.12 3.51 11.11
N GLN A 263 4.60 4.73 11.12
CA GLN A 263 5.33 5.93 11.56
C GLN A 263 5.88 5.83 12.99
N GLU A 264 5.15 5.16 13.87
CA GLU A 264 5.54 4.96 15.28
C GLU A 264 6.30 3.62 15.51
N SER A 265 6.99 3.13 14.48
CA SER A 265 7.81 1.92 14.61
C SER A 265 9.10 2.22 15.35
N HIS A 266 9.39 1.40 16.38
CA HIS A 266 10.66 1.41 17.12
C HIS A 266 11.49 0.15 16.89
N SER A 267 11.15 -0.65 15.87
CA SER A 267 11.81 -1.93 15.61
C SER A 267 13.17 -1.74 14.95
N PRO A 268 14.29 -2.21 15.54
CA PRO A 268 15.60 -2.16 14.90
C PRO A 268 15.64 -2.91 13.57
N ALA A 269 14.87 -4.01 13.45
CA ALA A 269 14.76 -4.80 12.23
C ALA A 269 14.08 -4.02 11.09
N VAL A 270 13.04 -3.22 11.40
CA VAL A 270 12.38 -2.35 10.43
C VAL A 270 13.35 -1.29 9.94
N ALA A 271 14.06 -0.62 10.86
CA ALA A 271 15.02 0.42 10.51
C ALA A 271 16.19 -0.12 9.67
N ALA A 272 16.73 -1.28 10.03
CA ALA A 272 17.76 -1.94 9.25
C ALA A 272 17.28 -2.30 7.83
N PHE A 273 16.06 -2.84 7.71
CA PHE A 273 15.48 -3.17 6.41
C PHE A 273 15.29 -1.94 5.53
N VAL A 274 14.72 -0.85 6.06
CA VAL A 274 14.49 0.41 5.33
C VAL A 274 15.82 1.00 4.85
N ARG A 275 16.84 1.05 5.72
CA ARG A 275 18.19 1.50 5.34
C ARG A 275 18.75 0.68 4.18
N ILE A 276 18.62 -0.65 4.25
CA ILE A 276 19.13 -1.55 3.21
C ILE A 276 18.36 -1.38 1.90
N CYS A 277 17.05 -1.15 1.93
CA CYS A 277 16.29 -0.76 0.74
C CYS A 277 16.89 0.49 0.08
N ALA A 278 17.17 1.54 0.86
CA ALA A 278 17.77 2.78 0.36
C ALA A 278 19.19 2.57 -0.20
N LEU A 279 20.03 1.77 0.45
CA LEU A 279 21.37 1.44 -0.04
C LEU A 279 21.35 0.65 -1.36
N VAL A 280 20.45 -0.33 -1.45
CA VAL A 280 20.27 -1.11 -2.68
C VAL A 280 19.69 -0.24 -3.80
N ALA A 281 18.77 0.68 -3.48
CA ALA A 281 18.23 1.66 -4.43
C ALA A 281 19.35 2.52 -5.04
N ALA A 282 20.15 3.17 -4.20
CA ALA A 282 21.25 4.04 -4.63
C ALA A 282 22.25 3.30 -5.52
N SER A 283 22.56 2.04 -5.20
CA SER A 283 23.47 1.20 -5.99
C SER A 283 22.91 0.79 -7.35
N THR A 284 21.58 0.75 -7.51
CA THR A 284 20.91 0.39 -8.77
C THR A 284 20.78 1.61 -9.70
N SER A 285 20.63 2.80 -9.14
CA SER A 285 20.60 4.07 -9.90
C SER A 285 21.94 4.39 -10.57
N ASP A 286 23.05 3.91 -10.02
CA ASP A 286 24.41 4.17 -10.52
C ASP A 286 24.87 3.19 -11.62
N GLN A 287 24.04 2.21 -11.98
CA GLN A 287 24.29 1.33 -13.13
C GLN A 287 23.76 2.01 -14.40
N PRO A 288 24.62 2.31 -15.40
CA PRO A 288 24.15 2.89 -16.66
C PRO A 288 23.14 1.93 -17.28
N THR A 289 21.89 2.39 -17.35
CA THR A 289 20.83 1.70 -18.08
C THR A 289 21.27 1.59 -19.54
N GLY A 290 21.65 0.38 -19.95
CA GLY A 290 22.09 0.11 -21.31
C GLY A 290 21.04 0.60 -22.32
N ASN A 291 21.44 1.58 -23.13
CA ASN A 291 20.80 2.07 -24.34
C ASN A 291 19.27 2.14 -24.33
N LEU A 292 18.74 3.16 -23.65
CA LEU A 292 17.64 3.96 -24.20
C LEU A 292 18.15 5.40 -24.25
N GLN A 293 18.50 5.87 -25.45
CA GLN A 293 18.96 7.23 -25.68
C GLN A 293 17.91 8.24 -25.17
N HIS A 294 18.23 8.95 -24.09
CA HIS A 294 17.56 10.20 -23.76
C HIS A 294 18.59 11.27 -23.41
N GLY A 295 18.30 12.47 -23.92
CA GLY A 295 19.10 13.67 -23.77
C GLY A 295 19.26 14.09 -22.31
N THR A 296 20.39 14.77 -22.12
CA THR A 296 21.01 15.23 -20.88
C THR A 296 20.08 16.07 -20.01
N LEU A 297 19.91 15.70 -18.76
CA LEU A 297 19.58 16.61 -17.66
C LEU A 297 20.63 16.44 -16.55
N SER A 298 21.11 17.59 -16.08
CA SER A 298 22.30 17.79 -15.27
C SER A 298 22.22 17.15 -13.87
N ALA A 299 23.35 16.59 -13.43
CA ALA A 299 23.57 16.07 -12.09
C ALA A 299 23.77 17.19 -11.06
N GLY A 300 23.23 17.00 -9.86
CA GLY A 300 23.47 17.82 -8.67
C GLY A 300 22.91 17.13 -7.42
N ASP A 301 23.75 17.06 -6.39
CA ASP A 301 23.56 16.57 -5.01
C ASP A 301 23.58 15.05 -4.72
N GLN A 302 24.69 14.63 -4.09
CA GLN A 302 24.77 13.44 -3.23
C GLN A 302 24.13 13.75 -1.86
N PRO A 303 23.43 12.82 -1.19
CA PRO A 303 22.71 13.17 0.02
C PRO A 303 23.43 12.75 1.31
N ASP A 304 23.56 13.71 2.23
CA ASP A 304 23.70 13.54 3.69
C ASP A 304 22.47 12.85 4.36
N GLY A 305 21.58 12.23 3.59
CA GLY A 305 20.24 11.78 4.01
C GLY A 305 20.15 10.45 4.76
N VAL A 306 21.25 9.67 4.84
CA VAL A 306 21.23 8.35 5.50
C VAL A 306 21.07 8.46 7.03
N LEU A 307 21.56 9.54 7.62
CA LEU A 307 21.40 9.82 9.07
C LEU A 307 19.98 10.30 9.42
N ASP A 308 19.36 11.11 8.56
CA ASP A 308 17.97 11.57 8.75
C ASP A 308 16.97 10.41 8.58
N LEU A 309 17.26 9.50 7.65
CA LEU A 309 16.54 8.22 7.51
C LEU A 309 16.60 7.37 8.78
N PHE A 310 17.74 7.34 9.47
CA PHE A 310 17.89 6.63 10.74
C PHE A 310 16.98 7.24 11.81
N HIS A 311 16.91 8.56 11.93
CA HIS A 311 16.04 9.21 12.91
C HIS A 311 14.54 9.03 12.61
N ARG A 312 14.14 9.01 11.34
CA ARG A 312 12.75 8.72 10.95
C ARG A 312 12.38 7.26 11.16
N ALA A 313 13.26 6.32 10.82
CA ALA A 313 13.01 4.89 11.02
C ALA A 313 13.20 4.41 12.47
N THR A 314 13.93 5.17 13.30
CA THR A 314 14.10 4.95 14.73
C THR A 314 13.79 6.23 15.51
N ARG A 315 12.51 6.51 15.78
CA ARG A 315 12.12 7.51 16.79
C ARG A 315 12.41 7.01 18.22
N ALA A 316 13.56 6.41 18.47
CA ALA A 316 13.94 5.83 19.76
C ALA A 316 14.86 6.73 20.60
N ASP A 317 15.41 7.83 20.07
CA ASP A 317 16.56 8.48 20.70
C ASP A 317 16.38 9.95 21.13
N ALA A 318 15.14 10.42 21.31
CA ALA A 318 14.88 11.78 21.82
C ALA A 318 14.53 11.85 23.32
N ALA A 319 14.42 10.73 24.06
CA ALA A 319 13.94 10.72 25.44
C ALA A 319 14.98 10.32 26.51
N THR A 320 16.20 9.90 26.16
CA THR A 320 17.17 9.34 27.14
C THR A 320 18.45 10.19 27.32
N ARG A 321 18.45 11.46 26.92
CA ARG A 321 19.59 12.39 27.15
C ARG A 321 19.27 13.62 28.00
N ALA A 322 18.24 13.53 28.85
CA ALA A 322 17.91 14.60 29.79
C ALA A 322 18.11 14.25 31.28
N ASP A 323 18.49 13.03 31.64
CA ASP A 323 18.83 12.65 33.02
C ASP A 323 20.04 11.70 33.05
N ALA A 324 21.24 12.27 32.93
CA ALA A 324 22.51 11.67 33.38
C ALA A 324 23.54 12.76 33.65
#